data_AF-A0A940UYW5-F1
#
_entry.id   AF-A0A940UYW5-F1
#
_cell.length_a   1.000
_cell.length_b   1.000
_cell.length_c   1.000
_cell.angle_alpha   90.00
_cell.angle_beta   90.00
_cell.angle_gamma   90.00
#
_symmetry.space_group_name_H-M   'P 1'
#
loop_
_entity.id
_entity.type
_entity.pdbx_description
1 polymer ?
#
loop_
_entity_poly.entity_id
_entity_poly.type
_entity_poly.pdbx_seq_one_letter_code
_entity_poly.pdbx_strand_id
1 'polypeptide(L)'
;MPKVILDAGHGGSDVGDYYENRSEKNDNLKLALRIGQFLQQKGIEVGYTRTSDVYLSMVERANIANKLGGDFLLSIHRLSGNTYSDKPGLDFFVGEDAAIAEEGAKNIGDELKESGYENYGIIVRTDVPLINDVKMPSVMAGIGYFRSEQENLNYDEKFSDIAEEIAEGIYRTLVPSNEDDMIVQENRRRVGYFHRIGVGPYRSYNEAMNHQHNISLMGFETEIIKLGARFFIYVGMYDNPDDAVKVEILLRRYGFCSFMICI
;
A
#
# COMPACT_ATOMS: atom_id res chain seq x y z
N MET A 1 13.24 -5.28 22.31
CA MET A 1 12.70 -4.08 21.62
C MET A 1 12.75 -4.39 20.15
N PRO A 2 11.68 -4.11 19.40
CA PRO A 2 11.65 -4.41 17.97
C PRO A 2 12.67 -3.55 17.21
N LYS A 3 13.19 -4.11 16.12
CA LYS A 3 14.20 -3.49 15.26
C LYS A 3 13.75 -3.47 13.80
N VAL A 4 13.86 -2.32 13.17
CA VAL A 4 13.52 -2.12 11.75
C VAL A 4 14.79 -1.88 10.96
N ILE A 5 14.91 -2.53 9.80
CA ILE A 5 15.93 -2.22 8.81
C ILE A 5 15.32 -1.35 7.72
N LEU A 6 15.88 -0.17 7.51
CA LEU A 6 15.50 0.74 6.44
C LEU A 6 16.52 0.68 5.31
N ASP A 7 16.05 0.32 4.12
CA ASP A 7 16.81 0.40 2.88
C ASP A 7 16.34 1.60 2.06
N ALA A 8 17.30 2.43 1.66
CA ALA A 8 17.06 3.51 0.71
C ALA A 8 17.45 3.04 -0.69
N GLY A 9 16.47 2.80 -1.56
CA GLY A 9 16.68 2.34 -2.94
C GLY A 9 17.71 3.18 -3.70
N HIS A 10 18.40 2.58 -4.67
CA HIS A 10 19.45 3.21 -5.47
C HIS A 10 20.62 3.77 -4.64
N GLY A 11 21.50 4.59 -5.23
CA GLY A 11 22.63 5.23 -4.56
C GLY A 11 23.92 5.21 -5.39
N GLY A 12 24.79 6.20 -5.16
CA GLY A 12 26.04 6.37 -5.88
C GLY A 12 25.81 6.55 -7.38
N SER A 13 26.38 5.65 -8.18
CA SER A 13 26.24 5.63 -9.64
C SER A 13 24.86 5.21 -10.12
N ASP A 14 24.08 4.52 -9.28
CA ASP A 14 22.68 4.20 -9.57
C ASP A 14 21.82 5.36 -9.05
N VAL A 15 21.32 6.19 -9.98
CA VAL A 15 20.55 7.38 -9.63
C VAL A 15 19.05 7.10 -9.45
N GLY A 16 18.59 5.92 -9.83
CA GLY A 16 17.18 5.61 -10.03
C GLY A 16 16.58 6.48 -11.13
N ASP A 17 15.32 6.87 -10.97
CA ASP A 17 14.71 7.86 -11.86
C ASP A 17 15.33 9.27 -11.65
N TYR A 18 15.46 10.03 -12.74
CA TYR A 18 15.99 11.39 -12.75
C TYR A 18 15.10 12.32 -13.56
N TYR A 19 14.70 13.43 -12.95
CA TYR A 19 13.76 14.40 -13.53
C TYR A 19 14.01 15.78 -12.91
N GLU A 20 14.18 16.82 -13.73
CA GLU A 20 14.32 18.22 -13.28
C GLU A 20 15.31 18.47 -12.10
N ASN A 21 16.50 17.85 -12.16
CA ASN A 21 17.53 17.91 -11.10
C ASN A 21 17.17 17.24 -9.77
N ARG A 22 16.05 16.52 -9.72
CA ARG A 22 15.70 15.56 -8.68
C ARG A 22 16.23 14.18 -9.08
N SER A 23 16.72 13.41 -8.13
CA SER A 23 17.11 12.01 -8.33
C SER A 23 16.47 11.14 -7.26
N GLU A 24 15.91 10.01 -7.67
CA GLU A 24 15.21 9.08 -6.78
C GLU A 24 16.08 8.65 -5.60
N LYS A 25 17.37 8.35 -5.84
CA LYS A 25 18.30 7.96 -4.77
C LYS A 25 18.37 8.95 -3.59
N ASN A 26 18.14 10.24 -3.85
CA ASN A 26 18.18 11.30 -2.84
C ASN A 26 16.87 11.38 -2.07
N ASP A 27 15.73 11.21 -2.74
CA ASP A 27 14.42 11.11 -2.09
C ASP A 27 14.36 9.91 -1.17
N ASN A 28 14.76 8.74 -1.67
CA ASN A 28 14.75 7.50 -0.91
C ASN A 28 15.64 7.62 0.34
N LEU A 29 16.83 8.22 0.21
CA LEU A 29 17.73 8.43 1.35
C LEU A 29 17.13 9.39 2.39
N LYS A 30 16.60 10.53 1.94
CA LYS A 30 16.00 11.51 2.84
C LYS A 30 14.83 10.91 3.60
N LEU A 31 13.93 10.21 2.90
CA LEU A 31 12.74 9.61 3.50
C LEU A 31 13.11 8.50 4.49
N ALA A 32 14.03 7.60 4.12
CA ALA A 32 14.52 6.55 5.02
C ALA A 32 15.07 7.12 6.33
N LEU A 33 15.92 8.16 6.25
CA LEU A 33 16.48 8.80 7.44
C LEU A 33 15.38 9.45 8.29
N ARG A 34 14.38 10.07 7.67
CA ARG A 34 13.26 10.71 8.39
C ARG A 34 12.34 9.69 9.07
N ILE A 35 11.96 8.61 8.40
CA ILE A 35 11.18 7.51 8.99
C ILE A 35 11.92 6.95 10.21
N GLY A 36 13.24 6.71 10.08
CA GLY A 36 14.01 6.16 11.19
C GLY A 36 14.08 7.09 12.40
N GLN A 37 14.06 8.41 12.23
CA GLN A 37 13.96 9.35 13.35
C GLN A 37 12.63 9.19 14.12
N PHE A 38 11.51 9.02 13.42
CA PHE A 38 10.20 8.81 14.05
C PHE A 38 10.10 7.45 14.74
N LEU A 39 10.62 6.39 14.12
CA LEU A 39 10.69 5.06 14.74
C LEU A 39 11.52 5.09 16.03
N GLN A 40 12.68 5.75 16.02
CA GLN A 40 13.52 5.91 17.21
C GLN A 40 12.83 6.68 18.33
N GLN A 41 12.04 7.71 18.01
CA GLN A 41 11.23 8.44 19.00
C GLN A 41 10.16 7.56 19.64
N LYS A 42 9.66 6.55 18.91
CA LYS A 42 8.73 5.52 19.40
C LYS A 42 9.43 4.35 20.11
N GLY A 43 10.74 4.42 20.32
CA GLY A 43 11.51 3.38 21.02
C GLY A 43 11.84 2.14 20.17
N ILE A 44 11.71 2.23 18.84
CA ILE A 44 12.10 1.17 17.90
C ILE A 44 13.57 1.34 17.52
N GLU A 45 14.35 0.25 17.53
CA GLU A 45 15.73 0.26 17.05
C GLU A 45 15.75 0.33 15.52
N VAL A 46 16.66 1.11 14.93
CA VAL A 46 16.74 1.27 13.46
C VAL A 46 18.14 0.93 12.95
N GLY A 47 18.20 0.04 11.96
CA GLY A 47 19.38 -0.21 11.13
C GLY A 47 19.16 0.34 9.71
N TYR A 48 20.24 0.74 9.04
CA TYR A 48 20.17 1.27 7.67
C TYR A 48 21.09 0.46 6.75
N THR A 49 20.66 0.16 5.52
CA THR A 49 21.57 -0.40 4.51
C THR A 49 22.59 0.64 4.04
N ARG A 50 22.17 1.92 3.96
CA ARG A 50 23.04 3.07 3.73
C ARG A 50 22.52 4.33 4.44
N THR A 51 23.43 5.19 4.85
CA THR A 51 23.15 6.53 5.44
C THR A 51 23.77 7.67 4.63
N SER A 52 24.39 7.35 3.48
CA SER A 52 25.01 8.30 2.56
C SER A 52 24.75 7.89 1.11
N ASP A 53 25.16 8.75 0.16
CA ASP A 53 25.03 8.49 -1.27
C ASP A 53 26.13 7.54 -1.75
N VAL A 54 25.88 6.24 -1.60
CA VAL A 54 26.79 5.16 -2.02
C VAL A 54 26.03 4.11 -2.81
N TYR A 55 26.70 3.51 -3.78
CA TYR A 55 26.13 2.41 -4.55
C TYR A 55 26.16 1.11 -3.74
N LEU A 56 25.05 0.39 -3.74
CA LEU A 56 24.90 -0.97 -3.21
C LEU A 56 24.01 -1.79 -4.15
N SER A 57 24.48 -2.97 -4.53
CA SER A 57 23.68 -3.96 -5.26
C SER A 57 22.57 -4.54 -4.38
N MET A 58 21.54 -5.15 -5.00
CA MET A 58 20.43 -5.78 -4.27
C MET A 58 20.90 -6.87 -3.29
N VAL A 59 21.88 -7.66 -3.69
CA VAL A 59 22.47 -8.72 -2.85
C VAL A 59 23.26 -8.13 -1.68
N GLU A 60 24.00 -7.04 -1.89
CA GLU A 60 24.71 -6.36 -0.80
C GLU A 60 23.73 -5.78 0.23
N ARG A 61 22.62 -5.18 -0.22
CA ARG A 61 21.56 -4.67 0.66
C ARG A 61 20.95 -5.79 1.50
N ALA A 62 20.59 -6.92 0.88
CA ALA A 62 20.07 -8.09 1.58
C ALA A 62 21.07 -8.62 2.63
N ASN A 63 22.35 -8.72 2.26
CA ASN A 63 23.41 -9.15 3.17
C ASN A 63 23.61 -8.19 4.35
N ILE A 64 23.56 -6.87 4.11
CA ILE A 64 23.63 -5.88 5.19
C ILE A 64 22.42 -6.01 6.11
N ALA A 65 21.20 -6.11 5.57
CA ALA A 65 19.98 -6.30 6.36
C ALA A 65 20.05 -7.56 7.24
N ASN A 66 20.46 -8.69 6.65
CA ASN A 66 20.65 -9.95 7.36
C ASN A 66 21.71 -9.87 8.46
N LYS A 67 22.80 -9.12 8.23
CA LYS A 67 23.87 -8.94 9.21
C LYS A 67 23.44 -8.05 10.36
N LEU A 68 22.67 -7.00 10.08
CA LEU A 68 22.14 -6.10 11.10
C LEU A 68 21.13 -6.81 12.00
N GLY A 69 20.34 -7.72 11.41
CA GLY A 69 19.24 -8.43 12.05
C GLY A 69 18.10 -7.47 12.40
N GLY A 70 16.87 -7.81 12.05
CA GLY A 70 15.70 -7.00 12.37
C GLY A 70 14.43 -7.82 12.32
N ASP A 71 13.35 -7.25 12.84
CA ASP A 71 12.02 -7.83 12.86
C ASP A 71 11.20 -7.42 11.63
N PHE A 72 11.64 -6.39 10.91
CA PHE A 72 11.03 -5.92 9.67
C PHE A 72 12.05 -5.18 8.79
N LEU A 73 11.92 -5.29 7.47
CA LEU A 73 12.67 -4.50 6.49
C LEU A 73 11.70 -3.69 5.61
N LEU A 74 11.96 -2.39 5.48
CA LEU A 74 11.33 -1.53 4.48
C LEU A 74 12.39 -1.03 3.50
N SER A 75 12.26 -1.38 2.23
CA SER A 75 13.00 -0.76 1.13
C SER A 75 12.15 0.33 0.48
N ILE A 76 12.71 1.53 0.37
CA ILE A 76 12.00 2.74 -0.04
C ILE A 76 12.42 3.12 -1.46
N HIS A 77 11.43 3.27 -2.33
CA HIS A 77 11.53 3.68 -3.72
C HIS A 77 10.48 4.74 -4.06
N ARG A 78 10.60 5.35 -5.25
CA ARG A 78 9.53 6.13 -5.88
C ARG A 78 8.99 5.32 -7.07
N LEU A 79 7.73 5.52 -7.42
CA LEU A 79 7.15 4.83 -8.57
C LEU A 79 7.69 5.42 -9.87
N SER A 80 8.02 4.56 -10.83
CA SER A 80 8.43 4.95 -12.17
C SER A 80 7.24 4.94 -13.14
N GLY A 81 7.37 5.66 -14.26
CA GLY A 81 6.33 5.71 -15.30
C GLY A 81 5.36 6.88 -15.15
N ASN A 82 4.19 6.75 -15.75
CA ASN A 82 3.15 7.79 -15.73
C ASN A 82 2.14 7.52 -14.61
N THR A 83 1.64 8.59 -14.01
CA THR A 83 0.53 8.49 -13.06
C THR A 83 -0.75 8.03 -13.78
N TYR A 84 -1.59 7.29 -13.06
CA TYR A 84 -2.86 6.75 -13.55
C TYR A 84 -4.08 7.37 -12.85
N SER A 85 -3.86 8.27 -11.90
CA SER A 85 -4.87 8.88 -11.03
C SER A 85 -4.51 10.34 -10.72
N ASP A 86 -5.50 11.11 -10.26
CA ASP A 86 -5.28 12.45 -9.71
C ASP A 86 -4.71 12.41 -8.27
N LYS A 87 -4.68 11.22 -7.65
CA LYS A 87 -4.13 11.00 -6.31
C LYS A 87 -2.75 10.37 -6.38
N PRO A 88 -1.84 10.70 -5.43
CA PRO A 88 -0.53 10.07 -5.37
C PRO A 88 -0.64 8.58 -5.11
N GLY A 89 0.16 7.79 -5.85
CA GLY A 89 0.05 6.33 -5.85
C GLY A 89 1.02 5.63 -4.91
N LEU A 90 0.65 4.43 -4.45
CA LEU A 90 1.55 3.49 -3.75
C LEU A 90 1.49 2.13 -4.45
N ASP A 91 2.65 1.51 -4.64
CA ASP A 91 2.74 0.06 -4.86
C ASP A 91 3.64 -0.55 -3.79
N PHE A 92 3.24 -1.71 -3.29
CA PHE A 92 4.06 -2.51 -2.39
C PHE A 92 4.44 -3.83 -3.06
N PHE A 93 5.66 -4.28 -2.81
CA PHE A 93 6.17 -5.55 -3.27
C PHE A 93 6.67 -6.38 -2.08
N VAL A 94 6.29 -7.65 -2.05
CA VAL A 94 6.63 -8.61 -0.98
C VAL A 94 7.10 -9.93 -1.59
N GLY A 95 7.80 -10.74 -0.81
CA GLY A 95 8.14 -12.13 -1.18
C GLY A 95 6.94 -13.08 -1.06
N GLU A 96 7.15 -14.35 -1.39
CA GLU A 96 6.16 -15.41 -1.12
C GLU A 96 6.00 -15.66 0.39
N ASP A 97 4.82 -16.16 0.79
CA ASP A 97 4.49 -16.52 2.18
C ASP A 97 4.77 -15.41 3.22
N ALA A 98 4.60 -14.15 2.81
CA ALA A 98 5.06 -12.98 3.56
C ALA A 98 3.95 -12.29 4.37
N ALA A 99 3.16 -13.03 5.13
CA ALA A 99 1.96 -12.52 5.84
C ALA A 99 2.22 -11.24 6.68
N ILE A 100 3.34 -11.19 7.44
CA ILE A 100 3.72 -10.01 8.22
C ILE A 100 4.12 -8.84 7.33
N ALA A 101 4.75 -9.10 6.17
CA ALA A 101 5.11 -8.07 5.21
C ALA A 101 3.87 -7.49 4.52
N GLU A 102 2.90 -8.34 4.16
CA GLU A 102 1.60 -7.90 3.63
C GLU A 102 0.83 -7.04 4.63
N GLU A 103 0.80 -7.44 5.91
CA GLU A 103 0.22 -6.64 6.98
C GLU A 103 0.97 -5.30 7.16
N GLY A 104 2.30 -5.33 7.08
CA GLY A 104 3.15 -4.13 7.06
C GLY A 104 2.80 -3.18 5.93
N ALA A 105 2.74 -3.68 4.70
CA ALA A 105 2.37 -2.91 3.53
C ALA A 105 0.96 -2.32 3.67
N LYS A 106 0.00 -3.10 4.19
CA LYS A 106 -1.36 -2.62 4.43
C LYS A 106 -1.39 -1.51 5.49
N ASN A 107 -0.73 -1.70 6.62
CA ASN A 107 -0.71 -0.70 7.69
C ASN A 107 -0.07 0.61 7.20
N ILE A 108 1.06 0.53 6.48
CA ILE A 108 1.69 1.71 5.87
C ILE A 108 0.73 2.38 4.87
N GLY A 109 0.12 1.61 3.98
CA GLY A 109 -0.84 2.15 3.01
C GLY A 109 -2.10 2.76 3.63
N ASP A 110 -2.56 2.24 4.77
CA ASP A 110 -3.70 2.78 5.52
C ASP A 110 -3.37 4.14 6.17
N GLU A 111 -2.19 4.28 6.77
CA GLU A 111 -1.75 5.56 7.36
C GLU A 111 -1.54 6.64 6.28
N LEU A 112 -0.96 6.26 5.13
CA LEU A 112 -0.67 7.19 4.03
C LEU A 112 -1.92 7.78 3.34
N LYS A 113 -3.12 7.26 3.64
CA LYS A 113 -4.39 7.84 3.16
C LYS A 113 -4.61 9.26 3.68
N GLU A 114 -4.11 9.58 4.87
CA GLU A 114 -4.20 10.92 5.47
C GLU A 114 -3.39 11.94 4.64
N SER A 115 -2.22 11.54 4.15
CA SER A 115 -1.45 12.30 3.16
C SER A 115 -2.03 12.26 1.73
N GLY A 116 -3.15 11.58 1.53
CA GLY A 116 -3.90 11.55 0.27
C GLY A 116 -3.47 10.45 -0.70
N TYR A 117 -2.61 9.53 -0.26
CA TYR A 117 -2.15 8.42 -1.10
C TYR A 117 -3.23 7.36 -1.31
N GLU A 118 -3.14 6.71 -2.46
CA GLU A 118 -3.97 5.57 -2.84
C GLU A 118 -3.08 4.35 -3.07
N ASN A 119 -3.38 3.26 -2.37
CA ASN A 119 -2.69 2.00 -2.56
C ASN A 119 -3.23 1.28 -3.80
N TYR A 120 -2.38 1.08 -4.80
CA TYR A 120 -2.73 0.42 -6.05
C TYR A 120 -2.53 -1.10 -5.97
N GLY A 121 -1.71 -1.59 -5.05
CA GLY A 121 -1.59 -3.03 -4.81
C GLY A 121 -0.46 -3.44 -3.89
N ILE A 122 -0.57 -4.68 -3.41
CA ILE A 122 0.51 -5.45 -2.79
C ILE A 122 0.79 -6.61 -3.74
N ILE A 123 2.00 -6.63 -4.32
CA ILE A 123 2.37 -7.52 -5.42
C ILE A 123 3.46 -8.47 -4.95
N VAL A 124 3.21 -9.78 -5.07
CA VAL A 124 4.23 -10.80 -4.78
C VAL A 124 5.28 -10.81 -5.91
N ARG A 125 6.56 -10.77 -5.53
CA ARG A 125 7.71 -10.77 -6.44
C ARG A 125 8.79 -11.70 -5.93
N THR A 126 9.06 -12.78 -6.66
CA THR A 126 10.08 -13.79 -6.32
C THR A 126 11.45 -13.55 -6.99
N ASP A 127 11.54 -12.54 -7.85
CA ASP A 127 12.73 -12.22 -8.65
C ASP A 127 13.57 -11.08 -8.07
N VAL A 128 13.20 -10.54 -6.91
CA VAL A 128 13.86 -9.40 -6.27
C VAL A 128 14.65 -9.87 -5.05
N PRO A 129 16.00 -9.98 -5.11
CA PRO A 129 16.80 -10.52 -4.00
C PRO A 129 16.59 -9.81 -2.66
N LEU A 130 16.39 -8.49 -2.67
CA LEU A 130 16.26 -7.69 -1.46
C LEU A 130 15.04 -8.07 -0.59
N ILE A 131 13.97 -8.60 -1.20
CA ILE A 131 12.76 -9.02 -0.47
C ILE A 131 12.60 -10.55 -0.38
N ASN A 132 13.50 -11.31 -1.01
CA ASN A 132 13.45 -12.78 -1.03
C ASN A 132 14.62 -13.44 -0.26
N ASP A 133 15.81 -12.84 -0.27
CA ASP A 133 17.01 -13.42 0.36
C ASP A 133 17.24 -12.91 1.80
N VAL A 134 16.30 -12.14 2.33
CA VAL A 134 16.35 -11.57 3.67
C VAL A 134 15.67 -12.47 4.70
N LYS A 135 16.14 -12.42 5.95
CA LYS A 135 15.71 -13.29 7.05
C LYS A 135 14.62 -12.69 7.93
N MET A 136 14.05 -11.57 7.51
CA MET A 136 12.98 -10.86 8.19
C MET A 136 11.88 -10.52 7.19
N PRO A 137 10.62 -10.32 7.65
CA PRO A 137 9.56 -9.79 6.80
C PRO A 137 9.99 -8.52 6.11
N SER A 138 9.76 -8.42 4.80
CA SER A 138 10.28 -7.32 3.98
C SER A 138 9.27 -6.78 2.99
N VAL A 139 9.17 -5.46 2.95
CA VAL A 139 8.36 -4.72 1.99
C VAL A 139 9.27 -3.81 1.18
N MET A 140 9.13 -3.83 -0.15
CA MET A 140 9.63 -2.77 -1.02
C MET A 140 8.45 -1.86 -1.38
N ALA A 141 8.54 -0.58 -1.05
CA ALA A 141 7.44 0.38 -1.21
C ALA A 141 7.82 1.46 -2.23
N GLY A 142 6.99 1.64 -3.25
CA GLY A 142 7.04 2.77 -4.16
C GLY A 142 6.11 3.88 -3.68
N ILE A 143 6.67 5.03 -3.30
CA ILE A 143 5.94 6.15 -2.68
C ILE A 143 5.74 7.29 -3.69
N GLY A 144 4.65 7.26 -4.45
CA GLY A 144 4.30 8.28 -5.44
C GLY A 144 5.17 8.26 -6.70
N TYR A 145 4.58 8.66 -7.83
CA TYR A 145 5.25 8.69 -9.13
C TYR A 145 6.30 9.78 -9.18
N PHE A 146 7.54 9.40 -9.48
CA PHE A 146 8.69 10.30 -9.47
C PHE A 146 8.61 11.38 -10.55
N ARG A 147 8.03 11.04 -11.71
CA ARG A 147 7.92 11.96 -12.86
C ARG A 147 6.64 12.81 -12.84
N SER A 148 5.80 12.67 -11.81
CA SER A 148 4.59 13.48 -11.65
C SER A 148 4.92 14.74 -10.84
N GLU A 149 4.81 15.91 -11.46
CA GLU A 149 5.02 17.20 -10.77
C GLU A 149 4.04 17.37 -9.61
N GLN A 150 2.76 17.01 -9.80
CA GLN A 150 1.74 17.11 -8.77
C GLN A 150 2.03 16.21 -7.56
N GLU A 151 2.52 14.98 -7.80
CA GLU A 151 2.88 14.08 -6.70
C GLU A 151 4.19 14.50 -6.03
N ASN A 152 5.13 15.09 -6.77
CA ASN A 152 6.34 15.68 -6.20
C ASN A 152 6.01 16.87 -5.30
N LEU A 153 5.09 17.74 -5.69
CA LEU A 153 4.60 18.84 -4.84
C LEU A 153 3.97 18.29 -3.55
N ASN A 154 3.06 17.31 -3.65
CA ASN A 154 2.46 16.68 -2.47
C ASN A 154 3.51 16.01 -1.58
N TYR A 155 4.46 15.29 -2.18
CA TYR A 155 5.55 14.63 -1.45
C TYR A 155 6.42 15.63 -0.71
N ASP A 156 6.75 16.77 -1.32
CA ASP A 156 7.62 17.79 -0.73
C ASP A 156 6.88 18.59 0.36
N GLU A 157 5.61 18.95 0.13
CA GLU A 157 4.77 19.68 1.10
C GLU A 157 4.44 18.84 2.34
N LYS A 158 4.19 17.54 2.16
CA LYS A 158 3.81 16.61 3.24
C LYS A 158 4.94 15.68 3.68
N PHE A 159 6.19 16.00 3.33
CA PHE A 159 7.33 15.09 3.51
C PHE A 159 7.47 14.54 4.94
N SER A 160 7.27 15.40 5.95
CA SER A 160 7.37 14.96 7.35
C SER A 160 6.19 14.07 7.75
N ASP A 161 4.99 14.38 7.30
CA ASP A 161 3.76 13.64 7.63
C ASP A 161 3.81 12.25 7.00
N ILE A 162 4.19 12.16 5.73
CA ILE A 162 4.44 10.88 5.01
C ILE A 162 5.43 10.00 5.78
N ALA A 163 6.53 10.57 6.27
CA ALA A 163 7.52 9.81 7.01
C ALA A 163 7.01 9.35 8.38
N GLU A 164 6.18 10.14 9.05
CA GLU A 164 5.54 9.79 10.33
C GLU A 164 4.48 8.70 10.12
N GLU A 165 3.63 8.83 9.10
CA GLU A 165 2.60 7.87 8.72
C GLU A 165 3.21 6.50 8.36
N ILE A 166 4.32 6.48 7.60
CA ILE A 166 5.04 5.23 7.34
C ILE A 166 5.60 4.63 8.65
N ALA A 167 6.15 5.46 9.53
CA ALA A 167 6.66 4.99 10.81
C ALA A 167 5.53 4.44 11.71
N GLU A 168 4.34 5.04 11.69
CA GLU A 168 3.16 4.55 12.41
C GLU A 168 2.67 3.22 11.83
N GLY A 169 2.64 3.09 10.50
CA GLY A 169 2.28 1.83 9.83
C GLY A 169 3.21 0.68 10.25
N ILE A 170 4.53 0.93 10.29
CA ILE A 170 5.52 -0.05 10.78
C ILE A 170 5.35 -0.32 12.27
N TYR A 171 5.11 0.72 13.08
CA TYR A 171 4.91 0.57 14.53
C TYR A 171 3.71 -0.34 14.83
N ARG A 172 2.58 -0.11 14.15
CA ARG A 172 1.37 -0.93 14.25
C ARG A 172 1.59 -2.40 13.85
N THR A 173 2.50 -2.67 12.93
CA THR A 173 2.87 -4.03 12.53
C THR A 173 3.71 -4.75 13.59
N LEU A 174 4.59 -4.02 14.29
CA LEU A 174 5.57 -4.60 15.21
C LEU A 174 5.12 -4.63 16.67
N VAL A 175 4.23 -3.71 17.06
CA VAL A 175 3.72 -3.58 18.41
C VAL A 175 2.21 -3.82 18.38
N PRO A 176 1.77 -5.10 18.44
CA PRO A 176 0.36 -5.40 18.58
C PRO A 176 -0.14 -4.84 19.91
N SER A 177 -1.27 -4.14 19.85
CA SER A 177 -1.89 -3.53 21.02
C SER A 177 -2.23 -4.58 22.10
N ASN A 178 -2.02 -4.23 23.37
CA ASN A 178 -2.21 -5.11 24.54
C ASN A 178 -3.58 -5.82 24.57
N GLU A 179 -3.70 -6.91 25.34
CA GLU A 179 -4.83 -7.84 25.41
C GLU A 179 -6.25 -7.21 25.51
N ASP A 180 -6.41 -5.98 26.02
CA ASP A 180 -7.70 -5.27 26.03
C ASP A 180 -8.15 -4.82 24.63
N ASP A 181 -7.21 -4.48 23.74
CA ASP A 181 -7.48 -4.17 22.33
C ASP A 181 -7.71 -5.44 21.49
N MET A 182 -7.27 -6.61 21.99
CA MET A 182 -7.56 -7.89 21.34
C MET A 182 -9.05 -8.22 21.36
N ILE A 183 -9.83 -7.82 22.37
CA ILE A 183 -11.29 -8.08 22.40
C ILE A 183 -12.04 -7.19 21.39
N VAL A 184 -11.55 -5.97 21.17
CA VAL A 184 -12.07 -5.07 20.13
C VAL A 184 -11.65 -5.55 18.74
N GLN A 185 -10.42 -6.04 18.59
CA GLN A 185 -9.96 -6.67 17.36
C GLN A 185 -10.61 -8.03 17.11
N GLU A 186 -10.93 -8.86 18.09
CA GLU A 186 -11.52 -10.18 17.87
C GLU A 186 -12.96 -10.07 17.34
N ASN A 187 -13.65 -8.99 17.71
CA ASN A 187 -14.89 -8.58 17.05
C ASN A 187 -14.68 -8.05 15.61
N ARG A 188 -13.47 -7.61 15.23
CA ARG A 188 -13.07 -7.29 13.84
C ARG A 188 -12.41 -8.48 13.08
N ARG A 189 -11.79 -9.43 13.77
CA ARG A 189 -11.11 -10.63 13.24
C ARG A 189 -12.08 -11.67 12.67
N ARG A 190 -13.39 -11.41 12.72
CA ARG A 190 -14.41 -12.13 11.93
C ARG A 190 -14.61 -11.59 10.52
N VAL A 191 -13.83 -10.62 10.07
CA VAL A 191 -13.93 -10.10 8.71
C VAL A 191 -12.69 -10.54 7.94
N GLY A 192 -12.79 -11.65 7.22
CA GLY A 192 -11.94 -11.85 6.04
C GLY A 192 -12.21 -10.69 5.08
N TYR A 193 -11.20 -10.21 4.37
CA TYR A 193 -11.42 -9.18 3.34
C TYR A 193 -12.42 -9.73 2.33
N PHE A 194 -13.54 -9.03 2.17
CA PHE A 194 -14.55 -9.42 1.21
C PHE A 194 -14.47 -8.47 0.02
N HIS A 195 -14.67 -9.01 -1.16
CA HIS A 195 -14.76 -8.26 -2.39
C HIS A 195 -16.23 -8.02 -2.71
N ARG A 196 -16.58 -6.84 -3.18
CA ARG A 196 -17.90 -6.50 -3.72
C ARG A 196 -17.74 -5.89 -5.09
N ILE A 197 -18.79 -5.98 -5.91
CA ILE A 197 -18.82 -5.28 -7.20
C ILE A 197 -19.66 -4.02 -7.07
N GLY A 198 -19.03 -2.86 -7.25
CA GLY A 198 -19.73 -1.59 -7.37
C GLY A 198 -20.28 -1.41 -8.78
N VAL A 199 -21.53 -0.95 -8.91
CA VAL A 199 -22.19 -0.66 -10.18
C VAL A 199 -22.71 0.78 -10.15
N GLY A 200 -22.33 1.59 -11.15
CA GLY A 200 -22.64 3.01 -11.20
C GLY A 200 -21.50 3.82 -11.82
N PRO A 201 -21.39 5.14 -11.54
CA PRO A 201 -22.22 5.94 -10.63
C PRO A 201 -23.58 6.37 -11.22
N TYR A 202 -24.62 6.39 -10.39
CA TYR A 202 -25.95 6.94 -10.71
C TYR A 202 -26.14 8.35 -10.14
N ARG A 203 -26.91 9.18 -10.83
CA ARG A 203 -27.16 10.57 -10.43
C ARG A 203 -28.31 10.70 -9.44
N SER A 204 -29.21 9.73 -9.42
CA SER A 204 -30.36 9.71 -8.52
C SER A 204 -30.59 8.32 -7.93
N TYR A 205 -31.24 8.30 -6.76
CA TYR A 205 -31.62 7.06 -6.10
C TYR A 205 -32.59 6.21 -6.95
N ASN A 206 -33.53 6.85 -7.65
CA ASN A 206 -34.49 6.14 -8.52
C ASN A 206 -33.81 5.44 -9.70
N GLU A 207 -32.79 6.08 -10.29
CA GLU A 207 -31.97 5.47 -11.35
C GLU A 207 -31.22 4.24 -10.82
N ALA A 208 -30.61 4.36 -9.64
CA ALA A 208 -29.96 3.23 -8.97
C ALA A 208 -30.95 2.11 -8.63
N MET A 209 -32.16 2.42 -8.14
CA MET A 209 -33.19 1.40 -7.85
C MET A 209 -33.65 0.63 -9.08
N ASN A 210 -33.85 1.32 -10.22
CA ASN A 210 -34.26 0.65 -11.45
C ASN A 210 -33.20 -0.35 -11.92
N HIS A 211 -31.93 0.01 -11.84
CA HIS A 211 -30.83 -0.90 -12.20
C HIS A 211 -30.59 -1.98 -11.14
N GLN A 212 -30.80 -1.66 -9.86
CA GLN A 212 -30.72 -2.63 -8.76
C GLN A 212 -31.74 -3.75 -8.98
N HIS A 213 -32.98 -3.42 -9.37
CA HIS A 213 -34.01 -4.40 -9.64
C HIS A 213 -33.57 -5.42 -10.71
N ASN A 214 -32.95 -4.96 -11.79
CA ASN A 214 -32.43 -5.83 -12.85
C ASN A 214 -31.31 -6.76 -12.36
N ILE A 215 -30.41 -6.25 -11.51
CA ILE A 215 -29.31 -7.04 -10.95
C ILE A 215 -29.84 -8.08 -9.95
N SER A 216 -30.82 -7.71 -9.13
CA SER A 216 -31.47 -8.63 -8.20
C SER A 216 -32.23 -9.76 -8.91
N LEU A 217 -32.84 -9.50 -10.09
CA LEU A 217 -33.46 -10.54 -10.91
C LEU A 217 -32.45 -11.56 -11.47
N MET A 218 -31.17 -11.21 -11.54
CA MET A 218 -30.09 -12.16 -11.90
C MET A 218 -29.67 -13.05 -10.71
N GLY A 219 -30.29 -12.88 -9.54
CA GLY A 219 -30.03 -13.67 -8.35
C GLY A 219 -28.92 -13.13 -7.45
N PHE A 220 -28.47 -11.89 -7.66
CA PHE A 220 -27.46 -11.28 -6.82
C PHE A 220 -28.07 -10.49 -5.67
N GLU A 221 -27.45 -10.59 -4.50
CA GLU A 221 -27.71 -9.68 -3.39
C GLU A 221 -27.14 -8.30 -3.71
N THR A 222 -27.92 -7.24 -3.46
CA THR A 222 -27.56 -5.88 -3.84
C THR A 222 -27.89 -4.86 -2.76
N GLU A 223 -27.11 -3.79 -2.71
CA GLU A 223 -27.30 -2.69 -1.77
C GLU A 223 -27.01 -1.35 -2.46
N ILE A 224 -27.88 -0.34 -2.30
CA ILE A 224 -27.60 1.01 -2.82
C ILE A 224 -26.91 1.84 -1.75
N ILE A 225 -25.74 2.37 -2.08
CA ILE A 225 -24.95 3.24 -1.21
C ILE A 225 -24.77 4.59 -1.87
N LYS A 226 -25.00 5.66 -1.10
CA LYS A 226 -24.74 7.05 -1.54
C LYS A 226 -23.32 7.44 -1.17
N LEU A 227 -22.49 7.75 -2.17
CA LEU A 227 -21.14 8.26 -1.98
C LEU A 227 -21.06 9.68 -2.57
N GLY A 228 -20.95 10.67 -1.68
CA GLY A 228 -21.00 12.08 -2.05
C GLY A 228 -22.31 12.45 -2.77
N ALA A 229 -22.19 12.95 -4.01
CA ALA A 229 -23.32 13.36 -4.84
C ALA A 229 -23.87 12.24 -5.75
N ARG A 230 -23.39 10.99 -5.61
CA ARG A 230 -23.75 9.86 -6.49
C ARG A 230 -24.23 8.65 -5.70
N PHE A 231 -24.90 7.74 -6.39
CA PHE A 231 -25.36 6.46 -5.86
C PHE A 231 -24.66 5.32 -6.59
N PHE A 232 -24.34 4.26 -5.86
CA PHE A 232 -23.74 3.02 -6.38
C PHE A 232 -24.57 1.84 -5.89
N ILE A 233 -24.64 0.80 -6.70
CA ILE A 233 -25.20 -0.50 -6.29
C ILE A 233 -24.02 -1.41 -6.00
N TYR A 234 -23.89 -1.89 -4.78
CA TYR A 234 -22.92 -2.89 -4.40
C TYR A 234 -23.53 -4.28 -4.53
N VAL A 235 -22.83 -5.19 -5.18
CA VAL A 235 -23.31 -6.53 -5.55
C VAL A 235 -22.47 -7.58 -4.85
N GLY A 236 -23.15 -8.47 -4.11
CA GLY A 236 -22.57 -9.60 -3.40
C GLY A 236 -21.55 -9.22 -2.33
N MET A 237 -20.90 -10.26 -1.81
CA MET A 237 -19.79 -10.22 -0.88
C MET A 237 -18.99 -11.52 -1.06
N TYR A 238 -17.74 -11.42 -1.51
CA TYR A 238 -16.95 -12.56 -1.97
C TYR A 238 -15.63 -12.64 -1.21
N ASP A 239 -15.40 -13.73 -0.51
CA ASP A 239 -14.14 -14.02 0.17
C ASP A 239 -12.98 -14.26 -0.81
N ASN A 240 -13.26 -14.86 -1.98
CA ASN A 240 -12.30 -15.07 -3.05
C ASN A 240 -12.39 -13.99 -4.15
N PRO A 241 -11.30 -13.28 -4.49
CA PRO A 241 -11.28 -12.28 -5.57
C PRO A 241 -11.64 -12.85 -6.95
N ASP A 242 -11.31 -14.10 -7.25
CA ASP A 242 -11.63 -14.72 -8.55
C ASP A 242 -13.14 -14.85 -8.76
N ASP A 243 -13.91 -15.06 -7.70
CA ASP A 243 -15.36 -15.14 -7.77
C ASP A 243 -15.99 -13.76 -7.96
N ALA A 244 -15.41 -12.73 -7.35
CA ALA A 244 -15.77 -11.34 -7.62
C ALA A 244 -15.50 -10.96 -9.10
N VAL A 245 -14.34 -11.33 -9.66
CA VAL A 245 -14.00 -11.05 -11.08
C VAL A 245 -15.04 -11.66 -12.02
N LYS A 246 -15.48 -12.90 -11.77
CA LYS A 246 -16.50 -13.57 -12.61
C LYS A 246 -17.82 -12.81 -12.61
N VAL A 247 -18.24 -12.31 -11.44
CA VAL A 247 -19.48 -11.54 -11.30
C VAL A 247 -19.34 -10.17 -11.96
N GLU A 248 -18.19 -9.51 -11.83
CA GLU A 248 -17.93 -8.24 -12.51
C GLU A 248 -18.02 -8.39 -14.05
N ILE A 249 -17.37 -9.41 -14.61
CA ILE A 249 -17.41 -9.71 -16.05
C ILE A 249 -18.86 -9.96 -16.49
N LEU A 250 -19.64 -10.69 -15.70
CA LEU A 250 -21.03 -10.97 -16.01
C LEU A 250 -21.86 -9.69 -16.05
N LEU A 251 -21.74 -8.82 -15.05
CA LEU A 251 -22.45 -7.53 -15.00
C LEU A 251 -22.08 -6.62 -16.18
N ARG A 252 -20.80 -6.56 -16.56
CA ARG A 252 -20.35 -5.84 -17.76
C ARG A 252 -21.00 -6.38 -19.04
N ARG A 253 -21.14 -7.71 -19.17
CA ARG A 253 -21.81 -8.33 -20.33
C ARG A 253 -23.29 -7.97 -20.44
N TYR A 254 -23.96 -7.73 -19.33
CA TYR A 254 -25.34 -7.23 -19.30
C TYR A 254 -25.45 -5.70 -19.44
N GLY A 255 -24.34 -5.02 -19.72
CA GLY A 255 -24.32 -3.58 -20.02
C GLY A 255 -24.17 -2.68 -18.79
N PHE A 256 -23.85 -3.24 -17.62
CA PHE A 256 -23.61 -2.44 -16.42
C PHE A 256 -22.18 -1.92 -16.36
N CYS A 257 -22.03 -0.66 -15.95
CA CYS A 257 -20.73 -0.07 -15.61
C CYS A 257 -20.37 -0.50 -14.19
N SER A 258 -19.41 -1.42 -14.05
CA SER A 258 -19.02 -2.01 -12.77
C SER A 258 -17.53 -1.93 -12.49
N PHE A 259 -17.14 -2.14 -11.23
CA PHE A 259 -15.76 -2.17 -10.75
C PHE A 259 -15.66 -2.98 -9.45
N MET A 260 -14.51 -3.59 -9.17
CA MET A 260 -14.28 -4.35 -7.94
C MET A 260 -13.86 -3.44 -6.79
N ILE A 261 -14.30 -3.79 -5.58
CA ILE A 261 -14.02 -3.07 -4.34
C ILE A 261 -13.66 -4.10 -3.27
N CYS A 262 -12.53 -3.92 -2.60
CA CYS A 262 -12.15 -4.71 -1.42
C CYS A 262 -12.63 -3.98 -0.15
N ILE A 263 -13.29 -4.70 0.76
CA ILE A 263 -13.87 -4.19 2.01
C ILE A 263 -13.49 -5.03 3.22
#